data_AF-A0A7C7ELN5-F1
#
_entry.id   AF-A0A7C7ELN5-F1
#
_cell.length_a   1.000
_cell.length_b   1.000
_cell.length_c   1.000
_cell.angle_alpha   90.00
_cell.angle_beta   90.00
_cell.angle_gamma   90.00
#
_symmetry.space_group_name_H-M   'P 1'
#
loop_
_entity.id
_entity.type
_entity.pdbx_description
1 polymer ?
#
loop_
_entity_poly.entity_id
_entity_poly.type
_entity_poly.pdbx_seq_one_letter_code
_entity_poly.pdbx_strand_id
1 'polypeptide(L)'
;MKNYEAIIEALLFASGHKVEASEMASVLGLDNKELIDIMERLIKKYDENNGGLMIRKIKDGYQMCSRPEYHDDIKEYFEQPQKQGLTRAAMETLSVVAYNQPITRAGIEFIRGVNSDSSLLK
;
A
#
# COMPACT_ATOMS: atom_id res chain seq x y z
N MET A 1 -29.17 13.29 14.14
CA MET A 1 -28.53 13.62 12.84
C MET A 1 -27.36 12.69 12.65
N LYS A 2 -27.18 12.08 11.46
CA LYS A 2 -25.98 11.29 11.16
C LYS A 2 -24.77 12.23 11.13
N ASN A 3 -23.68 11.86 11.81
CA ASN A 3 -22.43 12.60 11.76
C ASN A 3 -21.65 12.18 10.51
N TYR A 4 -21.94 12.81 9.37
CA TYR A 4 -21.33 12.44 8.09
C TYR A 4 -19.81 12.67 8.06
N GLU A 5 -19.30 13.69 8.77
CA GLU A 5 -17.85 13.93 8.90
C GLU A 5 -17.14 12.74 9.52
N ALA A 6 -17.65 12.23 10.65
CA ALA A 6 -17.07 11.06 11.32
C ALA A 6 -17.19 9.77 10.49
N ILE A 7 -18.28 9.60 9.73
CA ILE A 7 -18.47 8.44 8.86
C ILE A 7 -17.48 8.46 7.70
N ILE A 8 -17.31 9.61 7.05
CA ILE A 8 -16.37 9.76 5.93
C ILE A 8 -14.92 9.63 6.41
N GLU A 9 -14.60 10.19 7.58
CA GLU A 9 -13.30 10.02 8.23
C GLU A 9 -12.98 8.53 8.44
N ALA A 10 -13.92 7.79 9.04
CA ALA A 10 -13.77 6.35 9.25
C ALA A 10 -13.64 5.57 7.93
N LEU A 11 -14.40 5.97 6.90
CA LEU A 11 -14.37 5.33 5.58
C LEU A 11 -13.00 5.53 4.89
N LEU A 12 -12.47 6.76 4.89
CA LEU A 12 -11.17 7.06 4.30
C LEU A 12 -10.01 6.41 5.06
N PHE A 13 -10.12 6.32 6.38
CA PHE A 13 -9.14 5.61 7.20
C PHE A 13 -9.18 4.10 6.94
N ALA A 14 -10.37 3.51 6.90
CA ALA A 14 -10.53 2.07 6.70
C ALA A 14 -10.17 1.61 5.28
N SER A 15 -10.35 2.45 4.25
CA SER A 15 -9.97 2.09 2.88
C SER A 15 -8.45 1.98 2.73
N GLY A 16 -7.69 2.92 3.29
CA GLY A 16 -6.24 3.03 3.07
C GLY A 16 -5.83 3.40 1.63
N HIS A 17 -6.80 3.68 0.74
CA HIS A 17 -6.58 4.03 -0.67
C HIS A 17 -7.55 5.12 -1.13
N LYS A 18 -7.34 5.65 -2.36
CA LYS A 18 -8.21 6.64 -2.99
C LYS A 18 -9.64 6.09 -3.07
N VAL A 19 -10.59 6.80 -2.48
CA VAL A 19 -12.03 6.53 -2.64
C VAL A 19 -12.66 7.58 -3.54
N GLU A 20 -13.47 7.14 -4.50
CA GLU A 20 -14.15 8.05 -5.43
C GLU A 20 -15.28 8.83 -4.75
N ALA A 21 -15.43 10.10 -5.11
CA ALA A 21 -16.48 10.95 -4.56
C ALA A 21 -17.88 10.45 -4.91
N SER A 22 -18.05 9.95 -6.14
CA SER A 22 -19.29 9.33 -6.63
C SER A 22 -19.69 8.10 -5.80
N GLU A 23 -18.73 7.25 -5.44
CA GLU A 23 -18.95 6.07 -4.62
C GLU A 23 -19.35 6.45 -3.19
N MET A 24 -18.63 7.39 -2.57
CA MET A 24 -18.97 7.90 -1.23
C MET A 24 -20.37 8.53 -1.20
N ALA A 25 -20.69 9.38 -2.19
CA ALA A 25 -22.00 10.00 -2.31
C ALA A 25 -23.11 8.95 -2.42
N SER A 26 -22.90 7.93 -3.25
CA SER A 26 -23.87 6.85 -3.47
C SER A 26 -24.11 6.00 -2.22
N VAL A 27 -23.05 5.61 -1.52
CA VAL A 27 -23.14 4.78 -0.29
C VAL A 27 -23.78 5.56 0.86
N LEU A 28 -23.48 6.86 0.97
CA LEU A 28 -23.99 7.71 2.05
C LEU A 28 -25.36 8.30 1.75
N GLY A 29 -25.85 8.20 0.52
CA GLY A 29 -27.10 8.79 0.07
C GLY A 29 -27.06 10.33 0.10
N LEU A 30 -25.91 10.91 -0.24
CA LEU A 30 -25.64 12.34 -0.26
C LEU A 30 -25.60 12.86 -1.69
N ASP A 31 -25.99 14.13 -1.89
CA ASP A 31 -25.73 14.81 -3.13
C ASP A 31 -24.23 15.16 -3.26
N ASN A 32 -23.72 15.23 -4.49
CA ASN A 32 -22.31 15.58 -4.73
C ASN A 32 -21.90 16.91 -4.09
N LYS A 33 -22.80 17.90 -4.07
CA LYS A 33 -22.53 19.19 -3.44
C LYS A 33 -22.37 19.05 -1.92
N GLU A 34 -23.28 18.32 -1.28
CA GLU A 34 -23.22 18.08 0.16
C GLU A 34 -21.95 17.34 0.55
N LEU A 35 -21.57 16.31 -0.23
CA LEU A 35 -20.32 15.59 -0.02
C LEU A 35 -19.11 16.52 -0.12
N ILE A 36 -19.05 17.37 -1.15
CA ILE A 36 -17.95 18.33 -1.34
C ILE A 36 -17.87 19.29 -0.14
N ASP A 37 -18.98 19.85 0.31
CA ASP A 37 -19.01 20.76 1.45
C ASP A 37 -18.52 20.08 2.74
N ILE A 38 -18.93 18.82 2.97
CA ILE A 38 -18.47 18.02 4.11
C ILE A 38 -16.96 17.75 4.00
N MET A 39 -16.47 17.38 2.81
CA MET A 39 -15.06 17.12 2.57
C MET A 39 -14.19 18.36 2.78
N GLU A 40 -14.63 19.53 2.33
CA GLU A 40 -13.90 20.78 2.53
C GLU A 40 -13.77 21.13 4.02
N ARG A 41 -14.83 20.95 4.79
CA ARG A 41 -14.78 21.12 6.26
C ARG A 41 -13.82 20.12 6.90
N LEU A 42 -13.89 18.86 6.49
CA LEU A 42 -13.04 17.80 7.06
C LEU A 42 -11.56 18.04 6.73
N ILE A 43 -11.23 18.41 5.49
CA ILE A 43 -9.85 18.77 5.08
C ILE A 43 -9.35 19.93 5.94
N LYS A 44 -10.13 21.01 6.06
CA LYS A 44 -9.76 22.17 6.86
C LYS A 44 -9.51 21.81 8.33
N LYS A 45 -10.35 20.95 8.92
CA LYS A 45 -10.18 20.47 10.30
C LYS A 45 -8.87 19.70 10.49
N TYR A 46 -8.49 18.85 9.53
CA TYR A 46 -7.21 18.14 9.59
C TYR A 46 -6.02 19.08 9.42
N ASP A 47 -6.15 20.13 8.61
CA ASP A 47 -5.12 21.16 8.40
C ASP A 47 -4.94 22.08 9.62
N GLU A 48 -6.00 22.38 10.36
CA GLU A 48 -5.93 23.19 11.59
C GLU A 48 -5.40 22.40 12.80
N ASN A 49 -5.63 21.09 12.86
CA ASN A 49 -5.28 20.26 14.02
C ASN A 49 -3.78 19.98 14.19
N ASN A 50 -2.90 20.43 13.27
CA ASN A 50 -1.44 20.27 13.34
C ASN A 50 -0.96 18.81 13.61
N GLY A 51 -1.78 17.82 13.23
CA GLY A 51 -1.50 16.40 13.41
C GLY A 51 -0.79 15.75 12.21
N GLY A 52 -0.33 14.51 12.35
CA GLY A 52 0.43 13.79 11.32
C GLY A 52 -0.37 13.28 10.12
N LEU A 53 -1.69 13.49 10.08
CA LEU A 53 -2.58 13.03 9.02
C LEU A 53 -3.16 14.22 8.24
N MET A 54 -3.44 14.00 6.96
CA MET A 54 -4.14 14.92 6.08
C MET A 54 -5.05 14.17 5.12
N ILE A 55 -6.01 14.88 4.53
CA ILE A 55 -6.87 14.35 3.47
C ILE A 55 -6.53 15.08 2.17
N ARG A 56 -6.20 14.32 1.13
CA ARG A 56 -5.85 14.86 -0.19
C ARG A 56 -6.93 14.57 -1.21
N LYS A 57 -7.29 15.58 -2.00
CA LYS A 57 -8.10 15.42 -3.21
C LYS A 57 -7.22 14.93 -4.37
N ILE A 58 -7.58 13.80 -4.97
CA ILE A 58 -6.86 13.17 -6.09
C ILE A 58 -7.86 12.98 -7.23
N LYS A 59 -7.78 13.85 -8.25
CA LYS A 59 -8.71 13.87 -9.39
C LYS A 59 -10.18 13.93 -8.92
N ASP A 60 -10.85 12.79 -8.99
CA ASP A 60 -12.26 12.50 -8.74
C ASP A 60 -12.52 11.84 -7.37
N GLY A 61 -11.47 11.69 -6.56
CA GLY A 61 -11.57 11.05 -5.25
C GLY A 61 -10.76 11.73 -4.16
N TYR A 62 -10.79 11.11 -3.00
CA TYR A 62 -10.10 11.57 -1.80
C TYR A 62 -9.36 10.41 -1.14
N GLN A 63 -8.27 10.73 -0.46
CA GLN A 63 -7.47 9.75 0.27
C GLN A 63 -6.95 10.38 1.56
N MET A 64 -7.00 9.62 2.66
CA MET A 64 -6.29 9.97 3.88
C MET A 64 -4.83 9.52 3.77
N CYS A 65 -3.91 10.43 4.05
CA CYS A 65 -2.47 10.22 3.95
C CYS A 65 -1.75 10.75 5.20
N SER A 66 -0.55 10.26 5.47
CA SER A 66 0.38 10.95 6.37
C SER A 66 0.83 12.26 5.73
N ARG A 67 1.13 13.26 6.56
CA ARG A 67 1.68 14.51 6.06
C ARG A 67 3.13 14.35 5.58
N PRO A 68 3.55 15.10 4.54
CA PRO A 68 4.90 14.97 3.98
C PRO A 68 5.99 15.41 4.96
N GLU A 69 5.70 16.26 5.95
CA GLU A 69 6.71 16.71 6.93
C GLU A 69 7.26 15.55 7.78
N TYR A 70 6.50 14.46 7.92
CA TYR A 70 6.90 13.26 8.67
C TYR A 70 7.43 12.14 7.76
N HIS A 71 7.68 12.43 6.48
CA HIS A 71 8.10 11.40 5.53
C HIS A 71 9.37 10.69 5.97
N ASP A 72 10.42 11.45 6.32
CA ASP A 72 11.72 10.88 6.67
C ASP A 72 11.64 10.00 7.93
N ASP A 73 10.82 10.40 8.92
CA ASP A 73 10.62 9.65 10.16
C ASP A 73 9.89 8.31 9.94
N ILE A 74 8.90 8.26 9.04
CA ILE A 74 8.13 7.04 8.79
C ILE A 74 8.76 6.16 7.70
N LYS A 75 9.59 6.75 6.84
CA LYS A 75 10.22 6.06 5.71
C LYS A 75 11.02 4.84 6.19
N GLU A 76 11.78 4.96 7.26
CA GLU A 76 12.58 3.85 7.81
C GLU A 76 11.71 2.64 8.22
N TYR A 77 10.50 2.88 8.71
CA TYR A 77 9.55 1.81 9.04
C TYR A 77 9.05 1.07 7.80
N PHE A 78 8.77 1.79 6.71
CA PHE A 78 8.25 1.21 5.46
C PHE A 78 9.36 0.69 4.53
N GLU A 79 10.58 1.22 4.62
CA GLU A 79 11.76 0.78 3.88
C GLU A 79 12.48 -0.39 4.53
N GLN A 80 12.00 -0.88 5.69
CA GLN A 80 12.42 -2.20 6.13
C GLN A 80 12.19 -3.15 4.96
N PRO A 81 13.24 -3.81 4.44
CA PRO A 81 13.05 -4.76 3.38
C PRO A 81 12.05 -5.74 3.94
N GLN A 82 10.84 -5.75 3.37
CA GLN A 82 9.93 -6.86 3.55
C GLN A 82 10.83 -8.05 3.29
N LYS A 83 11.09 -8.87 4.32
CA LYS A 83 11.80 -10.13 4.14
C LYS A 83 10.87 -10.99 3.30
N GLN A 84 10.77 -10.69 2.01
CA GLN A 84 10.19 -11.57 1.03
C GLN A 84 11.14 -12.76 1.08
N GLY A 85 10.71 -13.78 1.84
CA GLY A 85 11.43 -15.03 1.92
C GLY A 85 11.72 -15.51 0.51
N LEU A 86 12.77 -16.33 0.37
CA LEU A 86 13.07 -16.95 -0.90
C LEU A 86 11.80 -17.62 -1.45
N THR A 87 11.48 -17.36 -2.71
CA THR A 87 10.38 -18.06 -3.37
C THR A 87 10.65 -19.57 -3.32
N ARG A 88 9.61 -20.39 -3.43
CA ARG A 88 9.78 -21.85 -3.47
C ARG A 88 10.83 -22.27 -4.51
N ALA A 89 10.80 -21.67 -5.71
CA ALA A 89 11.78 -21.92 -6.75
C ALA A 89 13.22 -21.55 -6.34
N ALA A 90 13.40 -20.42 -5.64
CA ALA A 90 14.70 -20.00 -5.13
C ALA A 90 15.19 -20.92 -3.99
N MET A 91 14.30 -21.36 -3.10
CA MET A 91 14.61 -22.33 -2.05
C MET A 91 15.02 -23.69 -2.60
N GLU A 92 14.33 -24.18 -3.63
CA GLU A 92 14.67 -25.44 -4.32
C GLU A 92 16.05 -25.32 -4.99
N THR A 93 16.33 -24.20 -5.65
CA THR A 93 17.64 -23.90 -6.26
C THR A 93 18.76 -23.87 -5.21
N LEU A 94 18.54 -23.17 -4.09
CA LEU A 94 19.49 -23.10 -2.98
C LEU A 94 19.78 -24.49 -2.40
N SER A 95 18.76 -25.33 -2.25
CA SER A 95 18.92 -26.69 -1.72
C SER A 95 19.77 -27.56 -2.63
N VAL A 96 19.59 -27.46 -3.96
CA VAL A 96 20.43 -28.19 -4.92
C VAL A 96 21.90 -27.78 -4.81
N VAL A 97 22.17 -26.46 -4.73
CA VAL A 97 23.54 -25.94 -4.58
C VAL A 97 24.17 -26.42 -3.26
N ALA A 98 23.46 -26.32 -2.15
CA ALA A 98 23.98 -26.64 -0.82
C ALA A 98 24.42 -28.11 -0.68
N TYR A 99 23.67 -29.04 -1.27
CA TYR A 99 23.96 -30.48 -1.17
C TYR A 99 24.87 -31.02 -2.28
N ASN A 100 24.96 -30.34 -3.43
CA ASN A 100 25.69 -30.86 -4.60
C ASN A 100 26.89 -30.00 -5.01
N GLN A 101 27.30 -29.03 -4.19
CA GLN A 101 28.50 -28.24 -4.49
C GLN A 101 29.77 -29.11 -4.52
N PRO A 102 30.67 -28.91 -5.50
CA PRO A 102 30.61 -27.93 -6.58
C PRO A 102 29.71 -28.38 -7.76
N ILE A 103 28.74 -27.55 -8.16
CA ILE A 103 27.82 -27.82 -9.28
C ILE A 103 27.74 -26.63 -10.24
N THR A 104 27.54 -26.90 -11.53
CA THR A 104 27.38 -25.87 -12.56
C THR A 104 25.91 -25.47 -12.71
N ARG A 105 25.65 -24.28 -13.28
CA ARG A 105 24.29 -23.83 -13.62
C ARG A 105 23.50 -24.87 -14.44
N ALA A 106 24.13 -25.43 -15.47
CA ALA A 106 23.52 -26.49 -16.27
C ALA A 106 23.19 -27.74 -15.44
N GLY A 107 24.03 -28.09 -14.45
CA GLY A 107 23.75 -29.18 -13.51
C GLY A 107 22.56 -28.89 -12.59
N ILE A 108 22.41 -27.64 -12.14
CA ILE A 108 21.26 -27.22 -11.32
C ILE A 108 19.97 -27.32 -12.13
N GLU A 109 19.98 -26.83 -13.37
CA GLU A 109 18.83 -26.92 -14.29
C GLU A 109 18.48 -28.37 -14.63
N PHE A 110 19.48 -29.23 -14.80
CA PHE A 110 19.28 -30.66 -15.02
C PHE A 110 18.58 -31.33 -13.83
N ILE A 111 18.99 -31.02 -12.60
CA ILE A 111 18.37 -31.60 -11.39
C ILE A 111 16.96 -31.03 -11.16
N ARG A 112 16.75 -29.74 -11.42
CA ARG A 112 15.43 -29.09 -11.22
C ARG A 112 14.45 -29.35 -12.36
N GLY A 113 14.94 -29.72 -13.55
CA GLY A 113 14.13 -29.92 -14.76
C GLY A 113 13.50 -28.64 -15.31
N VAL A 114 13.89 -27.47 -14.80
CA VAL A 114 13.36 -26.15 -15.21
C VAL A 114 14.48 -25.12 -15.23
N ASN A 115 14.29 -24.09 -16.06
CA ASN A 115 15.19 -22.94 -16.09
C ASN A 115 15.26 -22.29 -14.68
N SER A 116 16.48 -22.08 -14.20
CA SER A 116 16.77 -21.62 -12.83
C SER A 116 17.38 -20.21 -12.80
N ASP A 117 17.34 -19.48 -13.91
CA ASP A 117 18.03 -18.20 -14.11
C ASP A 117 17.57 -17.15 -13.11
N SER A 118 16.26 -17.02 -12.93
CA SER A 118 15.65 -16.06 -12.01
C SER A 118 16.02 -16.30 -10.54
N SER A 119 16.48 -17.50 -10.20
CA SER A 119 16.89 -17.88 -8.85
C SER A 119 18.40 -17.76 -8.63
N LEU A 120 19.19 -17.69 -9.71
CA LEU A 120 20.66 -17.57 -9.68
C LEU A 120 21.17 -16.15 -9.97
N LEU A 121 20.40 -15.35 -10.70
CA LEU A 121 20.79 -14.00 -11.18
C LEU A 121 20.12 -12.86 -10.41
N LYS A 122 19.63 -13.13 -9.20
CA LYS A 122 18.92 -12.14 -8.37
C LYS A 122 19.88 -11.41 -7.44
#